data_AF-A0A536FT56-F1
#
_entry.id   AF-A0A536FT56-F1
#
_cell.length_a   1.000
_cell.length_b   1.000
_cell.length_c   1.000
_cell.angle_alpha   90.00
_cell.angle_beta   90.00
_cell.angle_gamma   90.00
#
_symmetry.space_group_name_H-M   'P 1'
#
loop_
_entity.id
_entity.type
_entity.pdbx_description
1 polymer ?
#
loop_
_entity_poly.entity_id
_entity_poly.type
_entity_poly.pdbx_seq_one_letter_code
_entity_poly.pdbx_strand_id
1 'polypeptide(L)'
;MRWSVAGFALLGLLGFVAVTVTMNSIKAAIHARRDEITIMQLVGAPRWMVRGPFVVEGAITGAVAGVVAGLITFGLTFAGIAAASGAFTRFAPGVTVTVAAAAAAVVLLVGLGLGSGSSLISLRRHMET
;
A
#
# COMPACT_ATOMS: atom_id res chain seq x y z
N MET A 1 -12.90 17.04 -19.08
CA MET A 1 -12.90 17.53 -17.68
C MET A 1 -13.75 16.69 -16.72
N ARG A 2 -15.05 16.45 -16.97
CA ARG A 2 -15.97 15.79 -16.01
C ARG A 2 -15.61 14.32 -15.65
N TRP A 3 -15.15 13.54 -16.63
CA TRP A 3 -14.75 12.14 -16.43
C TRP A 3 -13.51 11.98 -15.54
N SER A 4 -12.55 12.91 -15.62
CA SER A 4 -11.34 12.89 -14.79
C SER A 4 -11.67 13.10 -13.32
N VAL A 5 -12.61 14.00 -13.00
CA VAL A 5 -13.06 14.26 -11.62
C VAL A 5 -13.74 13.03 -11.03
N ALA A 6 -14.59 12.35 -11.80
CA ALA A 6 -15.22 11.11 -11.36
C ALA A 6 -14.18 10.00 -11.09
N GLY A 7 -13.14 9.90 -11.94
CA GLY A 7 -12.03 8.97 -11.74
C GLY A 7 -11.25 9.24 -10.45
N PHE A 8 -10.89 10.50 -10.19
CA PHE A 8 -10.21 10.88 -8.94
C PHE A 8 -11.10 10.66 -7.70
N ALA A 9 -12.39 10.94 -7.79
CA ALA A 9 -13.33 10.67 -6.70
C ALA A 9 -13.43 9.18 -6.38
N LEU A 10 -13.50 8.32 -7.40
CA LEU A 10 -13.53 6.87 -7.23
C LEU A 10 -12.22 6.34 -6.63
N LEU A 11 -11.06 6.83 -7.12
CA LEU A 11 -9.76 6.49 -6.53
C LEU A 11 -9.68 6.88 -5.05
N GLY A 12 -10.15 8.08 -4.69
CA GLY A 12 -10.22 8.53 -3.30
C GLY A 12 -11.12 7.63 -2.44
N LEU A 13 -12.29 7.24 -2.95
CA LEU A 13 -13.21 6.32 -2.27
C LEU A 13 -12.58 4.95 -2.05
N LEU A 14 -11.96 4.36 -3.07
CA LEU A 14 -11.28 3.07 -2.97
C LEU A 14 -10.12 3.12 -1.98
N GLY A 15 -9.34 4.21 -1.98
CA GLY A 15 -8.29 4.45 -0.99
C GLY A 15 -8.85 4.51 0.44
N PHE A 16 -9.95 5.21 0.65
CA PHE A 16 -10.62 5.29 1.96
C PHE A 16 -11.12 3.91 2.44
N VAL A 17 -11.72 3.13 1.56
CA VAL A 17 -12.17 1.76 1.87
C VAL A 17 -10.97 0.89 2.23
N ALA A 18 -9.89 0.94 1.46
CA ALA A 18 -8.67 0.17 1.74
C ALA A 18 -8.11 0.49 3.13
N VAL A 19 -7.94 1.76 3.47
CA VAL A 19 -7.45 2.18 4.80
C VAL A 19 -8.37 1.68 5.92
N THR A 20 -9.69 1.80 5.74
CA THR A 20 -10.67 1.37 6.74
C THR A 20 -10.60 -0.15 6.98
N VAL A 21 -10.50 -0.93 5.90
CA VAL A 21 -10.36 -2.39 5.97
C VAL A 21 -9.05 -2.77 6.66
N THR A 22 -7.94 -2.14 6.30
CA THR A 22 -6.63 -2.38 6.94
C THR A 22 -6.68 -2.05 8.44
N MET A 23 -7.25 -0.91 8.82
CA MET A 23 -7.40 -0.56 10.24
C MET A 23 -8.26 -1.58 11.00
N ASN A 24 -9.35 -2.04 10.40
CA ASN A 24 -10.21 -3.04 11.03
C ASN A 24 -9.50 -4.40 11.18
N SER A 25 -8.71 -4.79 10.18
CA SER A 25 -7.88 -6.00 10.23
C SER A 25 -6.84 -5.94 11.35
N ILE A 26 -6.13 -4.82 11.49
CA ILE A 26 -5.16 -4.63 12.59
C ILE A 26 -5.86 -4.71 13.95
N LYS A 27 -7.03 -4.09 14.12
CA LYS A 27 -7.80 -4.18 15.37
C LYS A 27 -8.21 -5.62 15.69
N ALA A 28 -8.64 -6.38 14.69
CA ALA A 28 -8.98 -7.79 14.86
C ALA A 28 -7.75 -8.62 15.30
N ALA A 29 -6.60 -8.39 14.68
CA ALA A 29 -5.34 -9.05 15.05
C ALA A 29 -4.89 -8.72 16.48
N ILE A 30 -5.01 -7.45 16.89
CA ILE A 30 -4.75 -7.01 18.28
C ILE A 30 -5.70 -7.72 19.24
N HIS A 31 -6.99 -7.80 18.91
CA HIS A 31 -7.98 -8.41 19.78
C HIS A 31 -7.73 -9.91 19.97
N ALA A 32 -7.27 -10.61 18.93
CA ALA A 32 -6.88 -12.02 19.01
C ALA A 32 -5.66 -12.26 19.93
N ARG A 33 -4.77 -11.27 20.07
CA ARG A 33 -3.58 -11.32 20.94
C ARG A 33 -3.73 -10.55 22.25
N ARG A 34 -4.96 -10.18 22.62
CA ARG A 34 -5.22 -9.30 23.78
C ARG A 34 -4.69 -9.86 25.11
N ASP A 35 -4.70 -11.19 25.25
CA ASP A 35 -4.26 -11.84 26.48
C ASP A 35 -2.73 -11.80 26.60
N GLU A 36 -1.99 -12.05 25.51
CA GLU A 36 -0.53 -11.85 25.44
C GLU A 36 -0.15 -10.40 25.75
N ILE A 37 -0.86 -9.44 25.16
CA ILE A 37 -0.65 -8.00 25.39
C ILE A 37 -0.87 -7.64 26.86
N THR A 38 -1.86 -8.25 27.50
CA THR A 38 -2.15 -8.04 28.93
C THR A 38 -1.01 -8.57 29.80
N ILE A 39 -0.47 -9.76 29.49
CA ILE A 39 0.70 -10.31 30.19
C ILE A 39 1.91 -9.39 30.02
N MET A 40 2.16 -8.88 28.81
CA MET A 40 3.26 -7.93 28.56
C MET A 40 3.09 -6.65 29.40
N GLN A 41 1.87 -6.14 29.53
CA GLN A 41 1.58 -4.95 30.35
C GLN A 41 1.79 -5.21 31.85
N LEU A 42 1.49 -6.40 32.35
CA LEU A 42 1.69 -6.78 33.76
C LEU A 42 3.18 -6.80 34.17
N VAL A 43 4.07 -7.11 33.22
CA VAL A 43 5.53 -7.10 33.44
C VAL A 43 6.12 -5.68 33.24
N GLY A 44 5.27 -4.67 32.98
CA GLY A 44 5.68 -3.28 32.80
C GLY A 44 6.19 -2.96 31.40
N ALA A 45 5.84 -3.76 30.38
CA ALA A 45 6.30 -3.51 29.02
C ALA A 45 5.75 -2.19 28.46
N PRO A 46 6.60 -1.38 27.81
CA PRO A 46 6.18 -0.12 27.24
C PRO A 46 5.27 -0.33 26.02
N ARG A 47 4.31 0.58 25.82
CA ARG A 47 3.25 0.49 24.79
C ARG A 47 3.77 0.33 23.36
N TRP A 48 5.03 0.65 23.12
CA TRP A 48 5.68 0.50 21.82
C TRP A 48 6.02 -0.94 21.47
N MET A 49 6.27 -1.79 22.46
CA MET A 49 6.54 -3.21 22.25
C MET A 49 5.31 -3.92 21.67
N VAL A 50 4.11 -3.42 21.99
CA VAL A 50 2.84 -3.91 21.43
C VAL A 50 2.61 -3.39 20.00
N ARG A 51 3.02 -2.16 19.69
CA ARG A 51 2.77 -1.52 18.37
C ARG A 51 3.82 -1.86 17.31
N GLY A 52 5.05 -2.15 17.75
CA GLY A 52 6.19 -2.52 16.90
C GLY A 52 5.89 -3.61 15.86
N PRO A 53 5.35 -4.79 16.24
CA PRO A 53 5.10 -5.86 15.28
C PRO A 53 4.10 -5.45 14.18
N PHE A 54 3.02 -4.74 14.53
CA PHE A 54 2.01 -4.30 13.55
C PHE A 54 2.54 -3.27 12.55
N VAL A 55 3.46 -2.42 13.00
CA VAL A 55 4.13 -1.48 12.11
C VAL A 55 5.02 -2.22 11.13
N VAL A 56 5.82 -3.17 11.62
CA VAL A 56 6.72 -3.95 10.76
C VAL A 56 5.90 -4.77 9.75
N GLU A 57 4.80 -5.37 10.20
CA GLU A 57 3.87 -6.09 9.32
C GLU A 57 3.29 -5.17 8.23
N GLY A 58 2.83 -3.97 8.60
CA GLY A 58 2.34 -2.95 7.66
C GLY A 58 3.41 -2.45 6.67
N ALA A 59 4.65 -2.32 7.15
CA ALA A 59 5.78 -1.92 6.32
C ALA A 59 6.12 -2.98 5.27
N ILE A 60 6.19 -4.24 5.70
CA ILE A 60 6.49 -5.38 4.83
C ILE A 60 5.35 -5.56 3.82
N THR A 61 4.10 -5.57 4.27
CA THR A 61 2.95 -5.70 3.36
C THR A 61 2.86 -4.55 2.37
N GLY A 62 3.09 -3.30 2.80
CA GLY A 62 3.10 -2.14 1.90
C GLY A 62 4.23 -2.22 0.86
N ALA A 63 5.44 -2.61 1.27
CA ALA A 63 6.56 -2.78 0.35
C ALA A 63 6.29 -3.89 -0.69
N VAL A 64 5.84 -5.06 -0.24
CA VAL A 64 5.51 -6.19 -1.11
C VAL A 64 4.35 -5.83 -2.05
N ALA A 65 3.29 -5.20 -1.53
CA ALA A 65 2.16 -4.75 -2.34
C ALA A 65 2.59 -3.73 -3.40
N GLY A 66 3.47 -2.78 -3.06
CA GLY A 66 4.03 -1.82 -4.00
C GLY A 66 4.80 -2.49 -5.13
N VAL A 67 5.68 -3.44 -4.79
CA VAL A 67 6.46 -4.22 -5.77
C VAL A 67 5.53 -5.01 -6.70
N VAL A 68 4.59 -5.75 -6.13
CA VAL A 68 3.62 -6.56 -6.89
C VAL A 68 2.77 -5.67 -7.79
N ALA A 69 2.22 -4.58 -7.27
CA ALA A 69 1.40 -3.65 -8.05
C ALA A 69 2.18 -3.00 -9.21
N GLY A 70 3.45 -2.64 -8.97
CA GLY A 70 4.34 -2.10 -10.00
C GLY A 70 4.61 -3.10 -11.13
N LEU A 71 4.94 -4.34 -10.77
CA LEU A 71 5.18 -5.42 -11.74
C LEU A 71 3.92 -5.75 -12.55
N ILE A 72 2.76 -5.84 -11.89
CA ILE A 72 1.48 -6.07 -12.58
C ILE A 72 1.17 -4.92 -13.53
N THR A 73 1.35 -3.66 -13.09
CA THR A 73 1.11 -2.48 -13.92
C THR A 73 1.98 -2.52 -15.18
N PHE A 74 3.28 -2.79 -15.02
CA PHE A 74 4.20 -2.90 -16.14
C PHE A 74 3.86 -4.08 -17.06
N GLY A 75 3.66 -5.27 -16.50
CA GLY A 75 3.39 -6.48 -17.27
C GLY A 75 2.11 -6.41 -18.09
N LEU A 76 1.02 -5.92 -17.49
CA LEU A 76 -0.27 -5.78 -18.18
C LEU A 76 -0.22 -4.73 -19.29
N THR A 77 0.41 -3.58 -19.03
CA THR A 77 0.54 -2.52 -20.04
C THR A 77 1.46 -2.94 -21.17
N PHE A 78 2.60 -3.57 -20.87
CA PHE A 78 3.51 -4.11 -21.88
C PHE A 78 2.85 -5.18 -22.74
N ALA A 79 2.14 -6.14 -22.14
CA ALA A 79 1.40 -7.17 -22.85
C ALA A 79 0.29 -6.58 -23.74
N GLY A 80 -0.42 -5.56 -23.25
CA GLY A 80 -1.46 -4.85 -24.02
C GLY A 80 -0.91 -4.15 -25.26
N ILE A 81 0.26 -3.49 -25.13
CA ILE A 81 0.99 -2.86 -26.25
C ILE A 81 1.48 -3.94 -27.23
N ALA A 82 2.16 -4.98 -26.74
CA ALA A 82 2.76 -6.03 -27.56
C ALA A 82 1.72 -6.82 -28.36
N ALA A 83 0.53 -7.04 -27.80
CA ALA A 83 -0.57 -7.72 -28.47
C ALA A 83 -1.23 -6.87 -29.57
N ALA A 84 -0.84 -5.60 -29.75
CA ALA A 84 -1.45 -4.64 -30.70
C ALA A 84 -2.99 -4.65 -30.66
N SER A 85 -3.56 -4.94 -29.48
CA SER A 85 -4.97 -5.27 -29.37
C SER A 85 -5.79 -4.01 -29.59
N GLY A 86 -6.65 -4.02 -30.62
CA GLY A 86 -7.52 -2.87 -30.94
C GLY A 86 -8.42 -2.43 -29.78
N ALA A 87 -8.68 -3.32 -28.82
CA ALA A 87 -9.35 -3.00 -27.58
C ALA A 87 -8.47 -2.18 -26.61
N PHE A 88 -7.18 -2.52 -26.49
CA PHE A 88 -6.24 -1.80 -25.63
C PHE A 88 -5.94 -0.41 -26.19
N THR A 89 -5.77 -0.27 -27.51
CA THR A 89 -5.54 1.04 -28.14
C THR A 89 -6.75 1.98 -28.05
N ARG A 90 -7.98 1.43 -27.98
CA ARG A 90 -9.21 2.20 -27.69
C ARG A 90 -9.34 2.57 -26.22
N PHE A 91 -8.90 1.69 -25.31
CA PHE A 91 -8.98 1.94 -23.87
C PHE A 91 -7.89 2.91 -23.38
N ALA A 92 -6.68 2.79 -23.92
CA ALA A 92 -5.49 3.53 -23.52
C ALA A 92 -4.73 4.10 -24.74
N PRO A 93 -5.34 5.07 -25.46
CA PRO A 93 -4.72 5.65 -26.64
C PRO A 93 -3.43 6.41 -26.28
N GLY A 94 -2.34 6.13 -27.00
CA GLY A 94 -1.06 6.82 -26.82
C GLY A 94 -0.18 6.29 -25.68
N VAL A 95 -0.54 5.17 -25.05
CA VAL A 95 0.35 4.53 -24.06
C VAL A 95 1.52 3.86 -24.76
N THR A 96 2.71 4.44 -24.57
CA THR A 96 4.00 3.89 -25.01
C THR A 96 4.65 3.09 -23.89
N VAL A 97 5.68 2.30 -24.24
CA VAL A 97 6.48 1.54 -23.26
C VAL A 97 7.13 2.46 -22.22
N THR A 98 7.47 3.70 -22.59
CA THR A 98 8.01 4.71 -21.68
C THR A 98 6.98 5.18 -20.65
N VAL A 99 5.72 5.37 -21.06
CA VAL A 99 4.63 5.74 -20.15
C VAL A 99 4.29 4.57 -19.22
N ALA A 100 4.30 3.33 -19.73
CA ALA A 100 4.13 2.13 -18.92
C ALA A 100 5.22 2.00 -17.84
N ALA A 101 6.48 2.19 -18.21
CA ALA A 101 7.61 2.17 -17.27
C ALA A 101 7.51 3.29 -16.23
N ALA A 102 7.14 4.51 -16.65
CA ALA A 102 6.96 5.65 -15.75
C ALA A 102 5.80 5.40 -14.76
N ALA A 103 4.67 4.87 -15.23
CA ALA A 103 3.53 4.53 -14.37
C ALA A 103 3.90 3.44 -13.36
N ALA A 104 4.59 2.38 -13.80
CA ALA A 104 5.07 1.33 -12.91
C ALA A 104 6.07 1.87 -11.87
N ALA A 105 6.98 2.77 -12.27
CA ALA A 105 7.92 3.42 -11.36
C ALA A 105 7.19 4.30 -10.33
N VAL A 106 6.17 5.05 -10.73
CA VAL A 106 5.36 5.85 -9.80
C VAL A 106 4.60 4.94 -8.84
N VAL A 107 3.98 3.87 -9.31
CA VAL A 107 3.28 2.89 -8.44
C VAL A 107 4.24 2.23 -7.46
N LEU A 108 5.45 1.86 -7.92
CA LEU A 108 6.51 1.32 -7.06
C LEU A 108 6.92 2.33 -6.00
N LEU A 109 7.22 3.57 -6.39
CA LEU A 109 7.67 4.62 -5.47
C LEU A 109 6.58 5.00 -4.47
N VAL A 110 5.32 5.05 -4.89
CA VAL A 110 4.19 5.33 -4.00
C VAL A 110 3.93 4.15 -3.08
N GLY A 111 3.97 2.91 -3.59
CA GLY A 111 3.78 1.71 -2.76
C GLY A 111 4.90 1.50 -1.74
N LEU A 112 6.15 1.65 -2.18
CA LEU A 112 7.32 1.66 -1.29
C LEU A 112 7.27 2.87 -0.35
N GLY A 113 6.89 4.05 -0.82
CA GLY A 113 6.77 5.25 0.01
C GLY A 113 5.72 5.11 1.11
N LEU A 114 4.56 4.53 0.80
CA LEU A 114 3.50 4.27 1.78
C LEU A 114 3.91 3.13 2.75
N GLY A 115 4.51 2.06 2.24
CA GLY A 115 5.02 0.95 3.05
C GLY A 115 6.19 1.34 3.96
N SER A 116 7.29 1.79 3.37
CA SER A 116 8.50 2.22 4.09
C SER A 116 8.28 3.50 4.90
N GLY A 117 7.47 4.44 4.42
CA GLY A 117 7.12 5.66 5.16
C GLY A 117 6.36 5.35 6.45
N SER A 118 5.44 4.38 6.43
CA SER A 118 4.78 3.90 7.66
C SER A 118 5.77 3.28 8.67
N SER A 119 6.81 2.59 8.17
CA SER A 119 7.89 2.00 8.98
C SER A 119 8.77 3.06 9.63
N LEU A 120 9.23 4.04 8.83
CA LEU A 120 10.13 5.10 9.29
C LEU A 120 9.44 6.03 10.30
N ILE A 121 8.14 6.30 10.14
CA ILE A 121 7.36 7.09 11.10
C ILE A 121 7.25 6.37 12.45
N SER A 122 7.26 5.04 12.46
CA SER A 122 7.24 4.26 13.70
C SER A 122 8.63 4.09 14.33
N LEU A 123 9.68 3.96 13.52
CA LEU A 123 11.06 3.90 14.01
C LEU A 123 11.50 5.23 14.63
N ARG A 124 11.14 6.37 14.00
CA ARG A 124 11.48 7.71 14.54
C ARG A 124 10.79 8.05 15.86
N ARG A 125 9.72 7.35 16.24
CA ARG A 125 8.99 7.61 17.51
C ARG A 125 9.56 6.87 18.73
N HIS A 126 10.57 6.02 18.58
CA HIS A 126 11.11 5.21 19.68
C HIS A 126 12.58 5.48 20.03
N MET A 127 13.17 6.56 19.51
CA MET A 127 14.52 7.00 19.92
C MET A 127 14.52 8.27 20.79
N GLU A 128 13.37 8.79 21.20
CA GLU A 128 13.33 9.89 22.18
C GLU A 128 12.25 9.65 23.25
N THR A 129 12.53 8.73 24.19
CA THR A 129 12.38 8.87 25.66
C THR A 129 12.56 7.52 26.35
#